data_AF-A0A7G9YVI1-F1
#
_entry.id   AF-A0A7G9YVI1-F1
#
_cell.length_a   1.000
_cell.length_b   1.000
_cell.length_c   1.000
_cell.angle_alpha   90.00
_cell.angle_beta   90.00
_cell.angle_gamma   90.00
#
_symmetry.space_group_name_H-M   'P 1'
#
loop_
_entity.id
_entity.type
_entity.pdbx_description
1 polymer ?
#
loop_
_entity_poly.entity_id
_entity_poly.type
_entity_poly.pdbx_seq_one_letter_code
_entity_poly.pdbx_strand_id
1 'polypeptide(L)' 'MFNMAATKRIPISPEILGELSRLKEPGQTFDDLIVKMIESEKKLRLLKDMKRMEETAEFVEIMTIEEAHKRYGML' A
#
# COMPACT_ATOMS: atom_id res chain seq x y z
N MET A 1 23.61 17.42 -8.95
CA MET A 1 22.65 16.39 -8.50
C MET A 1 23.07 15.94 -7.12
N PHE A 2 22.28 16.23 -6.08
CA PHE A 2 22.59 15.79 -4.72
C PHE A 2 22.25 14.30 -4.59
N ASN A 3 23.26 13.44 -4.58
CA ASN A 3 23.14 12.10 -4.04
C ASN A 3 23.03 12.24 -2.52
N MET A 4 21.81 12.40 -1.99
CA MET A 4 21.57 12.22 -0.56
C MET A 4 21.68 10.72 -0.27
N ALA A 5 22.91 10.24 -0.10
CA ALA A 5 23.14 8.88 0.37
C ALA A 5 22.32 8.70 1.65
N ALA A 6 21.29 7.85 1.62
CA ALA A 6 20.49 7.54 2.79
C ALA A 6 21.43 7.04 3.90
N THR A 7 21.63 7.86 4.93
CA THR A 7 22.70 7.68 5.92
C THR A 7 22.37 6.67 7.02
N LYS A 8 21.13 6.15 7.04
CA LYS A 8 20.68 5.18 8.04
C LYS A 8 20.96 3.76 7.56
N ARG A 9 21.77 3.02 8.32
CA ARG A 9 22.03 1.60 8.10
C ARG A 9 20.92 0.77 8.72
N ILE A 10 20.32 -0.12 7.94
CA ILE A 10 19.40 -1.14 8.43
C ILE A 10 20.22 -2.43 8.55
N PRO A 11 20.38 -3.02 9.75
CA PRO A 11 21.03 -4.31 9.89
C PRO A 11 20.16 -5.38 9.25
N ILE A 12 20.75 -6.21 8.39
CA ILE A 12 20.09 -7.28 7.65
C ILE A 12 20.94 -8.53 7.80
N SER A 13 20.33 -9.69 8.01
CA SER A 13 21.07 -10.95 8.07
C SER A 13 21.60 -11.34 6.68
N PRO A 14 22.70 -12.11 6.59
CA PRO A 14 23.25 -12.54 5.30
C PRO A 14 22.24 -13.27 4.41
N GLU A 15 21.35 -14.05 5.02
CA GLU A 15 20.31 -14.82 4.32
C GLU A 15 19.32 -13.87 3.63
N ILE A 16 18.78 -12.89 4.37
CA ILE A 16 17.85 -11.90 3.82
C ILE A 16 18.53 -11.01 2.78
N LEU A 17 19.80 -10.65 2.98
CA LEU A 17 20.56 -9.91 1.97
C LEU A 17 20.70 -10.73 0.67
N GLY A 18 20.89 -12.05 0.78
CA GLY A 18 20.90 -12.96 -0.36
C GLY A 18 19.58 -12.99 -1.12
N GLU A 19 18.44 -13.02 -0.40
CA GLU A 19 17.13 -12.96 -1.03
C GLU A 19 16.87 -11.62 -1.71
N LEU A 20 17.14 -10.51 -1.03
CA LEU A 20 17.02 -9.17 -1.62
C LEU A 20 17.89 -9.02 -2.87
N SER A 21 19.09 -9.62 -2.88
CA SER A 21 19.98 -9.60 -4.04
C SER A 21 19.39 -10.34 -5.25
N ARG A 22 18.63 -11.43 -5.03
CA ARG A 22 17.95 -12.18 -6.10
C ARG A 22 16.74 -11.43 -6.66
N LEU A 23 16.13 -10.55 -5.86
CA LEU A 23 15.00 -9.72 -6.28
C LEU A 23 15.42 -8.47 -7.05
N LYS A 24 16.70 -8.09 -7.01
CA LYS A 24 17.21 -6.94 -7.75
C LYS A 24 17.23 -7.19 -9.25
N GLU A 25 16.86 -6.15 -9.99
CA GLU A 25 17.08 -6.05 -11.43
C GLU A 25 18.52 -5.59 -11.75
N PRO A 26 19.06 -5.92 -12.94
CA PRO A 26 20.38 -5.46 -13.35
C PRO A 26 20.52 -3.93 -13.27
N GLY A 27 21.57 -3.44 -12.59
CA GLY A 27 21.83 -2.00 -12.44
C GLY A 27 20.99 -1.29 -11.37
N GLN A 28 20.00 -1.95 -10.77
CA GLN A 28 19.17 -1.39 -9.71
C GLN A 28 19.98 -1.22 -8.41
N THR A 29 19.64 -0.28 -7.53
CA THR A 29 20.17 -0.21 -6.15
C THR A 29 19.26 -0.95 -5.16
N PHE A 30 19.71 -1.17 -3.92
CA PHE A 30 18.80 -1.70 -2.89
C PHE A 30 17.73 -0.69 -2.49
N ASP A 31 18.03 0.61 -2.59
CA ASP A 31 17.07 1.67 -2.28
C ASP A 31 15.91 1.64 -3.27
N ASP A 32 16.22 1.53 -4.57
CA ASP A 32 15.21 1.38 -5.63
C ASP A 32 14.35 0.12 -5.44
N LEU A 33 14.97 -0.99 -5.02
CA LEU A 33 14.24 -2.23 -4.73
C LEU A 33 13.27 -2.03 -3.57
N ILE A 34 13.73 -1.40 -2.47
CA ILE A 34 12.90 -1.12 -1.29
C ILE A 34 11.73 -0.22 -1.66
N VAL A 35 11.94 0.83 -2.47
CA VAL A 35 10.87 1.69 -2.98
C VAL A 35 9.81 0.88 -3.73
N LYS A 36 10.23 0.01 -4.66
CA LYS A 36 9.32 -0.86 -5.42
C LYS A 36 8.55 -1.83 -4.53
N MET A 37 9.20 -2.38 -3.50
CA MET A 37 8.55 -3.27 -2.53
C MET A 37 7.51 -2.54 -1.68
N ILE A 38 7.81 -1.31 -1.23
CA ILE A 38 6.88 -0.47 -0.48
C ILE A 38 5.63 -0.16 -1.32
N GLU A 39 5.80 0.21 -2.59
CA GLU A 39 4.66 0.47 -3.48
C GLU A 39 3.79 -0.78 -3.68
N SER A 40 4.43 -1.95 -3.82
CA SER A 40 3.73 -3.22 -3.98
C SER A 40 2.93 -3.59 -2.73
N GLU A 41 3.49 -3.40 -1.53
CA GLU A 41 2.80 -3.63 -0.26
C GLU A 41 1.62 -2.67 -0.07
N LYS A 42 1.77 -1.39 -0.42
CA LYS A 42 0.66 -0.41 -0.38
C LYS A 42 -0.51 -0.84 -1.27
N LYS A 43 -0.23 -1.27 -2.50
CA LYS A 43 -1.26 -1.76 -3.42
C LYS A 43 -1.95 -3.01 -2.87
N LEU A 44 -1.18 -3.94 -2.32
CA LEU A 44 -1.72 -5.17 -1.74
C LEU A 44 -2.60 -4.90 -0.51
N ARG A 45 -2.23 -3.95 0.35
CA ARG A 45 -3.07 -3.52 1.47
C ARG A 45 -4.37 -2.88 0.98
N LEU A 46 -4.31 -1.98 0.01
CA LEU A 46 -5.50 -1.37 -0.57
C LEU A 46 -6.48 -2.43 -1.09
N LEU A 47 -5.99 -3.41 -1.84
CA LEU A 47 -6.84 -4.50 -2.35
C LEU A 47 -7.45 -5.34 -1.23
N LYS A 48 -6.69 -5.63 -0.17
CA LYS A 48 -7.21 -6.35 1.01
C LYS A 48 -8.30 -5.54 1.71
N ASP A 49 -8.09 -4.24 1.86
CA ASP A 49 -9.06 -3.35 2.51
C ASP A 49 -10.35 -3.25 1.69
N MET A 50 -10.25 -3.11 0.36
CA MET A 50 -11.41 -3.13 -0.54
C MET A 50 -12.18 -4.44 -0.43
N LYS A 51 -11.48 -5.58 -0.49
CA LYS A 51 -12.11 -6.90 -0.34
C LYS A 51 -12.80 -7.05 1.02
N ARG A 52 -12.16 -6.60 2.10
CA ARG A 52 -12.76 -6.62 3.44
C ARG A 52 -14.01 -5.75 3.49
N MET A 53 -14.00 -4.57 2.89
CA MET A 53 -15.18 -3.71 2.79
C MET A 53 -16.29 -4.42 2.02
N GLU A 54 -16.00 -5.07 0.89
CA GLU A 54 -17.01 -5.83 0.14
C GLU A 54 -17.64 -6.97 0.96
N GLU A 55 -16.83 -7.69 1.74
CA GLU A 55 -17.30 -8.82 2.55
C GLU A 55 -18.05 -8.40 3.82
N THR A 56 -17.82 -7.18 4.32
CA THR A 56 -18.37 -6.71 5.61
C THR A 56 -19.32 -5.53 5.49
N ALA A 57 -19.44 -4.91 4.31
CA ALA A 57 -20.32 -3.78 4.11
C ALA A 57 -21.79 -4.22 4.05
N GLU A 58 -22.61 -3.54 4.83
CA GLU A 58 -24.04 -3.45 4.58
C GLU A 58 -24.23 -2.41 3.47
N PHE A 59 -24.26 -2.87 2.22
CA PHE A 59 -24.43 -1.99 1.07
C PHE A 59 -25.78 -1.28 1.15
N VAL A 60 -25.74 0.05 1.28
CA VAL A 60 -26.92 0.89 1.10
C VAL A 60 -27.04 1.31 -0.36
N GLU A 61 -28.27 1.30 -0.86
CA GLU A 61 -28.59 1.77 -2.21
C GLU A 61 -28.17 3.24 -2.35
N ILE A 62 -27.47 3.56 -3.45
CA ILE A 62 -27.06 4.94 -3.73
C ILE A 62 -28.34 5.77 -3.88
N MET A 63 -28.45 6.82 -3.08
CA MET A 63 -29.60 7.71 -3.10
C MET A 63 -29.14 9.16 -3.08
N THR A 64 -29.99 10.05 -3.57
CA THR A 64 -29.73 11.48 -3.50
C THR A 64 -29.76 11.97 -2.05
N ILE A 65 -29.09 13.09 -1.79
CA ILE A 65 -29.06 13.70 -0.44
C ILE A 65 -30.49 14.00 0.06
N GLU A 66 -31.38 14.46 -0.82
CA GLU A 66 -32.79 14.71 -0.48
C GLU A 66 -33.54 13.44 -0.06
N GLU A 67 -33.30 12.32 -0.75
CA GLU A 67 -33.92 11.04 -0.40
C GLU A 67 -33.34 10.46 0.90
N ALA A 68 -32.04 10.65 1.14
CA ALA A 68 -31.40 10.29 2.41
C ALA A 68 -31.99 11.08 3.59
N HIS A 69 -32.19 12.39 3.42
CA HIS A 69 -32.83 13.24 4.44
C HIS A 69 -34.27 12.80 4.72
N LYS A 70 -35.06 12.48 3.69
CA LYS A 70 -36.43 11.95 3.87
C LYS A 70 -36.43 10.58 4.57
N ARG A 71 -35.49 9.70 4.23
CA ARG A 71 -35.44 8.31 4.74
C ARG A 71 -34.91 8.21 6.16
N TYR A 72 -33.89 9.00 6.52
CA TYR A 72 -33.19 8.88 7.80
C TYR A 72 -33.43 10.05 8.76
N GLY A 73 -34.13 11.11 8.31
CA GLY A 73 -34.56 12.20 9.20
C GLY A 73 -33.41 12.95 9.86
N MET A 74 -32.26 13.07 9.21
CA MET A 74 -31.19 13.96 9.68
C MET A 74 -31.47 15.39 9.21
N LEU A 75 -31.48 16.32 10.17
CA LEU A 75 -31.79 17.76 10.03
C LEU A 75 -30.91 18.46 8.99
#